data_AF-A0A924ML27-F1
#
_entry.id   AF-A0A924ML27-F1
#
_cell.length_a   1.000
_cell.length_b   1.000
_cell.length_c   1.000
_cell.angle_alpha   90.00
_cell.angle_beta   90.00
_cell.angle_gamma   90.00
#
_symmetry.space_group_name_H-M   'P 1'
#
loop_
_entity.id
_entity.type
_entity.pdbx_description
1 polymer ?
#
loop_
_entity_poly.entity_id
_entity_poly.type
_entity_poly.pdbx_seq_one_letter_code
_entity_poly.pdbx_strand_id
1 'polypeptide(L)'
;MLEKLQRLGQRKMAQWALAYAAAAWVALQVLGLAADSYGWSPTVMRIAFGIAVLGFIVALVLAWYHGERGQQRATGTELLLLAAVLAVGGGLIWNSERRQPAVANVATATVAEAPPLSSAPIATTAADQRSIAVLPFVNLSSDPEQEYFSDGLSEDLITALSQFNGLKVISRNSSFTFRGSKDDSATIGAKLGVAHLLAGSVRRAGDVVRISADLVSVKDGRTLWSQRFDRPYTNLFQLQDEITQAVANELKAKLLTDEGAVMQSDRPPSGSLAAYNAYLQGRYQFARNTHPSFQQAIGFYEQAIRLDPGYAAAHAALGATLSFDAAIFSSGDAARAQLDRSRRAVRTALALAPDLAVAHVARGALLMNGELDWAAAETEYRLAIRLAPNDSAGLYGLAQARAALGKRDEAIALMQQAIDRDPLDIGRYYWLSILKSTPGNLAEAERLIDIAVKLQPAAEQGVSQKVAVQVLPGQHAAALATVRAMPTGVWRGV
;
A
#
# COMPACT_ATOMS: atom_id res chain seq x y z
N MET A 1 -34.23 -11.76 48.02
CA MET A 1 -33.46 -10.65 48.64
C MET A 1 -32.13 -10.39 47.91
N LEU A 2 -31.44 -11.43 47.42
CA LEU A 2 -30.20 -11.28 46.62
C LEU A 2 -30.36 -10.55 45.26
N GLU A 3 -31.48 -10.71 44.54
CA GLU A 3 -31.71 -9.98 43.28
C GLU A 3 -31.93 -8.47 43.45
N LYS A 4 -32.42 -8.02 44.62
CA LYS A 4 -32.63 -6.59 44.91
C LYS A 4 -31.32 -5.88 45.29
N LEU A 5 -30.36 -6.59 45.88
CA LEU A 5 -29.03 -6.07 46.22
C LEU A 5 -28.15 -5.91 44.97
N GLN A 6 -28.23 -6.83 44.00
CA GLN A 6 -27.51 -6.70 42.72
C GLN A 6 -27.94 -5.49 41.88
N ARG A 7 -29.21 -5.08 41.94
CA ARG A 7 -29.73 -3.93 41.16
C ARG A 7 -29.35 -2.56 41.75
N LEU A 8 -28.94 -2.49 43.02
CA LEU A 8 -28.58 -1.23 43.70
C LEU A 8 -27.11 -0.82 43.47
N GLY A 9 -26.18 -1.79 43.40
CA GLY A 9 -24.76 -1.52 43.12
C GLY A 9 -24.48 -1.08 41.67
N GLN A 10 -25.25 -1.59 40.71
CA GLN A 10 -25.04 -1.30 39.28
C GLN A 10 -25.43 0.13 38.87
N ARG A 11 -26.42 0.76 39.52
CA ARG A 11 -26.90 2.10 39.13
C ARG A 11 -25.95 3.23 39.57
N LYS A 12 -25.40 3.15 40.78
CA LYS A 12 -24.45 4.17 41.28
C LYS A 12 -23.11 4.08 40.55
N MET A 13 -22.59 2.87 40.35
CA MET A 13 -21.34 2.66 39.62
C MET A 13 -21.45 3.14 38.15
N ALA A 14 -22.58 2.89 37.49
CA ALA A 14 -22.84 3.42 36.16
C ALA A 14 -22.93 4.96 36.12
N GLN A 15 -23.53 5.60 37.12
CA GLN A 15 -23.60 7.06 37.21
C GLN A 15 -22.22 7.71 37.36
N TRP A 16 -21.36 7.16 38.23
CA TRP A 16 -19.99 7.66 38.40
C TRP A 16 -19.11 7.39 37.18
N ALA A 17 -19.28 6.23 36.54
CA ALA A 17 -18.59 5.91 35.29
C ALA A 17 -18.96 6.90 34.17
N LEU A 18 -20.25 7.19 34.01
CA LEU A 18 -20.74 8.15 33.01
C LEU A 18 -20.28 9.57 33.32
N ALA A 19 -20.31 10.00 34.58
CA ALA A 19 -19.83 11.33 34.99
C ALA A 19 -18.33 11.50 34.74
N TYR A 20 -17.52 10.49 35.07
CA TYR A 20 -16.08 10.52 34.82
C TYR A 20 -15.78 10.52 33.31
N ALA A 21 -16.44 9.65 32.54
CA ALA A 21 -16.25 9.57 31.09
C ALA A 21 -16.60 10.91 30.40
N ALA A 22 -17.69 11.56 30.82
CA ALA A 22 -18.07 12.88 30.31
C ALA A 22 -17.04 13.95 30.68
N ALA A 23 -16.58 14.01 31.93
CA ALA A 23 -15.58 14.97 32.37
C ALA A 23 -14.22 14.77 31.69
N ALA A 24 -13.76 13.52 31.57
CA ALA A 24 -12.52 13.16 30.89
C ALA A 24 -12.59 13.49 29.39
N TRP A 25 -13.74 13.24 28.74
CA TRP A 25 -13.94 13.60 27.34
C TRP A 25 -13.85 15.11 27.12
N VAL A 26 -14.52 15.91 27.96
CA VAL A 26 -14.43 17.38 27.88
C VAL A 26 -13.00 17.87 28.12
N ALA A 27 -12.31 17.32 29.13
CA ALA A 27 -10.92 17.69 29.42
C ALA A 27 -9.98 17.37 28.24
N LEU A 28 -10.15 16.21 27.60
CA LEU A 28 -9.36 15.82 26.43
C LEU A 28 -9.67 16.69 25.21
N GLN A 29 -10.92 17.12 25.01
CA GLN A 29 -11.29 18.06 23.94
C GLN A 29 -10.63 19.44 24.13
N VAL A 30 -10.69 19.99 25.35
CA VAL A 30 -10.04 21.27 25.69
C VAL A 30 -8.53 21.17 25.54
N LEU A 31 -7.94 20.04 25.97
CA LEU A 31 -6.51 19.79 25.79
C LEU A 31 -6.13 19.62 24.31
N GLY A 32 -7.00 19.03 23.49
CA GLY A 32 -6.85 18.93 22.03
C GLY A 32 -6.78 20.30 21.38
N LEU A 33 -7.76 21.17 21.68
CA LEU A 33 -7.79 22.56 21.23
C LEU A 33 -6.54 23.36 21.65
N ALA A 34 -6.02 23.11 22.86
CA ALA A 34 -4.77 23.72 23.32
C ALA A 34 -3.54 23.13 22.61
N ALA A 35 -3.49 21.82 22.40
CA ALA A 35 -2.39 21.18 21.70
C ALA A 35 -2.27 21.66 20.25
N ASP A 36 -3.40 21.84 19.56
CA ASP A 36 -3.43 22.35 18.19
C ASP A 36 -3.04 23.84 18.12
N SER A 37 -3.44 24.65 19.11
CA SER A 37 -3.11 26.08 19.12
C SER A 37 -1.67 26.39 19.53
N TYR A 38 -1.05 25.56 20.38
CA TYR A 38 0.32 25.74 20.86
C TYR A 38 1.33 24.77 20.21
N GLY A 39 0.91 23.96 19.24
CA GLY A 39 1.78 23.05 18.47
C GLY A 39 2.42 21.94 19.31
N TRP A 40 1.70 21.41 20.31
CA TRP A 40 2.24 20.36 21.18
C TRP A 40 2.41 19.02 20.44
N SER A 41 3.44 18.27 20.81
CA SER A 41 3.72 16.95 20.23
C SER A 41 2.53 15.99 20.43
N PRO A 42 2.20 15.13 19.45
CA PRO A 42 1.18 14.08 19.60
C PRO A 42 1.41 13.14 20.79
N THR A 43 2.64 13.08 21.30
CA THR A 43 3.01 12.32 22.51
C THR A 43 2.28 12.84 23.75
N VAL A 44 2.08 14.15 23.88
CA VAL A 44 1.38 14.76 25.02
C VAL A 44 -0.08 14.30 25.07
N MET A 45 -0.73 14.21 23.90
CA MET A 45 -2.11 13.73 23.80
C MET A 45 -2.24 12.25 24.17
N ARG A 46 -1.26 11.43 23.76
CA ARG A 46 -1.20 10.00 24.13
C ARG A 46 -1.02 9.80 25.63
N ILE A 47 -0.17 10.60 26.28
CA ILE A 47 0.02 10.57 27.73
C ILE A 47 -1.26 11.00 28.45
N ALA A 48 -1.89 12.10 28.03
CA ALA A 48 -3.13 12.60 28.62
C ALA A 48 -4.28 11.58 28.50
N PHE A 49 -4.41 10.93 27.35
CA PHE A 49 -5.37 9.85 27.17
C PHE A 49 -5.08 8.66 28.09
N GLY A 50 -3.82 8.24 28.20
CA GLY A 50 -3.40 7.18 29.12
C GLY A 50 -3.75 7.48 30.59
N ILE A 51 -3.53 8.72 31.03
CA ILE A 51 -3.90 9.19 32.38
C ILE A 51 -5.42 9.14 32.58
N ALA A 52 -6.20 9.57 31.59
CA ALA A 52 -7.67 9.54 31.67
C ALA A 52 -8.21 8.10 31.78
N VAL A 53 -7.64 7.15 31.02
CA VAL A 53 -8.02 5.73 31.09
C VAL A 53 -7.64 5.12 32.45
N LEU A 54 -6.44 5.41 32.94
CA LEU A 54 -6.00 4.91 34.25
C LEU A 54 -6.86 5.48 35.38
N GLY A 55 -7.17 6.78 35.32
CA GLY A 55 -8.04 7.44 36.27
C GLY A 55 -9.49 6.93 36.21
N PHE A 56 -9.99 6.51 35.04
CA PHE A 56 -11.30 5.87 34.92
C PHE A 56 -11.35 4.52 35.65
N ILE A 57 -10.30 3.71 35.53
CA ILE A 57 -10.21 2.42 36.26
C ILE A 57 -10.19 2.68 37.78
N VAL A 58 -9.41 3.67 38.24
CA VAL A 58 -9.37 4.06 39.66
C VAL A 58 -10.74 4.56 40.12
N ALA A 59 -11.42 5.38 39.32
CA ALA A 59 -12.75 5.90 39.63
C ALA A 59 -13.80 4.78 39.76
N LEU A 60 -13.75 3.75 38.91
CA LEU A 60 -14.61 2.58 39.00
C LEU A 60 -14.35 1.76 40.27
N VAL A 61 -13.08 1.57 40.63
CA VAL A 61 -12.70 0.86 41.87
C VAL A 61 -13.17 1.63 43.11
N LEU A 62 -12.99 2.95 43.14
CA LEU A 62 -13.46 3.80 44.23
C LEU A 62 -14.99 3.85 44.30
N ALA A 63 -15.68 3.95 43.16
CA ALA A 63 -17.14 3.94 43.10
C ALA A 63 -17.73 2.59 43.56
N TRP A 64 -17.05 1.48 43.25
CA TRP A 64 -17.40 0.16 43.74
C TRP A 64 -17.17 0.03 45.25
N TYR A 65 -16.03 0.51 45.75
CA TYR A 65 -15.64 0.41 47.15
C TYR A 65 -16.47 1.31 48.09
N HIS A 66 -16.77 2.55 47.69
CA HIS A 66 -17.57 3.49 48.48
C HIS A 66 -19.09 3.38 48.23
N GLY A 67 -19.51 2.55 47.26
CA GLY A 67 -20.92 2.35 46.90
C GLY A 67 -21.77 1.73 48.02
N GLU A 68 -21.17 1.00 48.96
CA GLU A 68 -21.87 0.31 50.05
C GLU A 68 -21.65 0.89 51.45
N ARG A 69 -20.65 1.76 51.67
CA ARG A 69 -20.40 2.38 52.98
C ARG A 69 -20.43 3.90 52.89
N GLY A 70 -21.57 4.47 53.27
CA GLY A 70 -21.67 5.91 53.51
C GLY A 70 -20.88 6.32 54.74
N GLN A 71 -19.59 6.66 54.57
CA GLN A 71 -18.91 7.88 55.08
C GLN A 71 -17.37 7.76 55.15
N GLN A 72 -16.75 8.87 54.69
CA GLN A 72 -15.54 9.59 55.13
C GLN A 72 -14.12 8.99 55.09
N ARG A 73 -13.28 9.78 54.39
CA ARG A 73 -11.81 9.94 54.38
C ARG A 73 -10.97 8.74 53.93
N ALA A 74 -10.15 9.01 52.91
CA ALA A 74 -9.23 8.04 52.31
C ALA A 74 -8.31 7.43 53.37
N THR A 75 -8.32 6.10 53.46
CA THR A 75 -7.51 5.35 54.45
C THR A 75 -6.05 5.30 53.98
N GLY A 76 -5.07 5.32 54.89
CA GLY A 76 -3.64 5.37 54.52
C GLY A 76 -3.15 4.26 53.57
N THR A 77 -3.85 3.12 53.54
CA THR A 77 -3.63 2.02 52.59
C THR A 77 -4.06 2.36 51.16
N GLU A 78 -5.06 3.21 50.97
CA GLU A 78 -5.55 3.66 49.65
C GLU A 78 -4.56 4.63 48.99
N LEU A 79 -3.91 5.48 49.78
CA LEU A 79 -2.83 6.35 49.31
C LEU A 79 -1.58 5.55 48.89
N LEU A 80 -1.29 4.45 49.58
CA LEU A 80 -0.17 3.56 49.22
C LEU A 80 -0.42 2.82 47.91
N LEU A 81 -1.66 2.38 47.65
CA LEU A 81 -2.02 1.74 46.38
C LEU A 81 -2.00 2.73 45.22
N LEU A 82 -2.49 3.96 45.42
CA LEU A 82 -2.39 5.04 44.44
C LEU A 82 -0.92 5.41 44.16
N ALA A 83 -0.09 5.51 45.19
CA ALA A 83 1.35 5.75 45.03
C ALA A 83 2.05 4.61 44.28
N ALA A 84 1.68 3.35 44.54
CA ALA A 84 2.24 2.20 43.84
C ALA A 84 1.84 2.15 42.36
N VAL A 85 0.59 2.45 42.02
CA VAL A 85 0.12 2.51 40.62
C VAL A 85 0.76 3.68 39.88
N LEU A 86 0.91 4.84 40.51
CA LEU A 86 1.62 5.98 39.94
C LEU A 86 3.13 5.70 39.78
N ALA A 87 3.76 4.98 40.72
CA ALA A 87 5.16 4.59 40.63
C ALA A 87 5.40 3.56 39.52
N VAL A 88 4.50 2.59 39.34
CA VAL A 88 4.58 1.60 38.26
C VAL A 88 4.29 2.25 36.91
N GLY A 89 3.25 3.08 36.81
CA GLY A 89 2.92 3.84 35.59
C GLY A 89 4.03 4.80 35.19
N GLY A 90 4.55 5.58 36.15
CA GLY A 90 5.68 6.48 35.96
C GLY A 90 6.98 5.74 35.62
N GLY A 91 7.23 4.58 36.22
CA GLY A 91 8.40 3.73 35.92
C GLY A 91 8.34 3.11 34.52
N LEU A 92 7.17 2.70 34.06
CA LEU A 92 6.96 2.20 32.69
C LEU A 92 7.13 3.32 31.65
N ILE A 93 6.65 4.53 31.95
CA ILE A 93 6.82 5.72 31.09
C ILE A 93 8.30 6.16 31.05
N TRP A 94 8.98 6.24 32.20
CA TRP A 94 10.40 6.57 32.31
C TRP A 94 11.31 5.55 31.62
N ASN A 95 10.98 4.26 31.68
CA ASN A 95 11.68 3.21 30.94
C ASN A 95 11.41 3.27 29.42
N SER A 96 10.25 3.79 29.01
CA SER A 96 9.94 4.01 27.59
C SER A 96 10.71 5.21 27.00
N GLU A 97 10.93 6.26 27.79
CA GLU A 97 11.72 7.43 27.38
C GLU A 97 13.24 7.16 27.41
N ARG A 98 13.74 6.35 28.36
CA ARG A 98 15.15 5.87 28.34
C ARG A 98 15.45 4.89 27.19
N ARG A 99 14.44 4.38 26.50
CA ARG A 99 14.58 3.47 25.34
C ARG A 99 14.51 4.16 23.99
N GLN A 100 14.38 5.48 23.94
CA GLN A 100 14.85 6.21 22.77
C GLN A 100 16.37 6.34 22.89
N PRO A 101 17.18 5.67 22.04
CA PRO A 101 18.57 6.06 21.97
C PRO A 101 18.58 7.52 21.52
N ALA A 102 19.21 8.37 22.33
CA ALA A 102 19.66 9.67 21.87
C ALA A 102 20.32 9.46 20.51
N VAL A 103 19.88 10.21 19.50
CA VAL A 103 20.62 10.35 18.26
C VAL A 103 21.90 11.07 18.66
N ALA A 104 22.87 10.30 19.13
CA ALA A 104 24.19 10.79 19.42
C ALA A 104 24.72 11.29 18.09
N ASN A 105 25.03 12.58 18.03
CA ASN A 105 25.96 13.12 17.06
C ASN A 105 27.21 12.25 17.14
N VAL A 106 27.36 11.33 16.18
CA VAL A 106 28.58 10.55 16.03
C VAL A 106 29.61 11.53 15.52
N ALA A 107 30.41 12.02 16.46
CA ALA A 107 31.73 12.56 16.18
C ALA A 107 32.45 11.61 15.23
N THR A 108 33.01 12.21 14.19
CA THR A 108 33.95 11.65 13.23
C THR A 108 34.91 10.66 13.89
N ALA A 109 34.65 9.37 13.71
CA ALA A 109 35.66 8.34 13.82
C ALA A 109 36.24 8.13 12.42
N THR A 110 37.50 8.53 12.24
CA THR A 110 38.35 8.22 11.10
C THR A 110 38.35 6.71 10.85
N VAL A 111 37.56 6.28 9.87
CA VAL A 111 37.71 4.98 9.21
C VAL A 111 38.87 5.15 8.23
N ALA A 112 39.89 4.31 8.40
CA ALA A 112 40.99 4.21 7.46
C ALA A 112 40.44 3.96 6.04
N GLU A 113 40.90 4.80 5.12
CA GLU A 113 40.54 4.83 3.71
C GLU A 113 40.85 3.47 3.05
N ALA A 114 39.82 2.64 2.91
CA ALA A 114 39.83 1.56 1.94
C ALA A 114 39.75 2.18 0.53
N PRO A 115 40.50 1.68 -0.46
CA PRO A 115 40.57 2.29 -1.77
C PRO A 115 39.16 2.39 -2.37
N PRO A 116 38.84 3.49 -3.08
CA PRO A 116 37.51 3.70 -3.61
C PRO A 116 37.22 2.61 -4.65
N LEU A 117 36.44 1.61 -4.24
CA LEU A 117 35.76 0.73 -5.16
C LEU A 117 34.77 1.60 -5.91
N SER A 118 35.17 1.97 -7.12
CA SER A 118 34.41 2.67 -8.15
C SER A 118 32.91 2.53 -7.92
N SER A 119 32.32 3.56 -7.31
CA SER A 119 30.89 3.80 -7.37
C SER A 119 30.58 4.03 -8.85
N ALA A 120 30.36 2.94 -9.59
CA ALA A 120 29.69 3.02 -10.86
C ALA A 120 28.36 3.72 -10.56
N PRO A 121 28.14 4.95 -11.06
CA PRO A 121 26.85 5.58 -10.92
C PRO A 121 25.83 4.60 -11.48
N ILE A 122 24.65 4.52 -10.84
CA ILE A 122 23.46 4.03 -11.55
C ILE A 122 23.47 4.85 -12.84
N ALA A 123 23.77 4.20 -13.96
CA ALA A 123 23.89 4.88 -15.22
C ALA A 123 22.59 5.66 -15.36
N THR A 124 22.68 6.98 -15.31
CA THR A 124 21.57 7.85 -15.66
C THR A 124 21.50 7.74 -17.16
N THR A 125 20.96 6.62 -17.64
CA THR A 125 20.52 6.47 -19.01
C THR A 125 19.57 7.65 -19.20
N ALA A 126 19.92 8.55 -20.12
CA ALA A 126 19.10 9.71 -20.41
C ALA A 126 17.63 9.26 -20.49
N ALA A 127 16.78 9.82 -19.63
CA ALA A 127 15.40 9.37 -19.49
C ALA A 127 14.78 9.31 -20.89
N ASP A 128 14.26 8.13 -21.24
CA ASP A 128 13.61 7.90 -22.53
C ASP A 128 12.60 9.04 -22.71
N GLN A 129 12.76 9.84 -23.77
CA GLN A 129 11.86 10.97 -24.00
C GLN A 129 10.42 10.48 -24.15
N ARG A 130 10.20 9.20 -24.48
CA ARG A 130 8.89 8.56 -24.56
C ARG A 130 8.51 7.89 -23.24
N SER A 131 8.59 8.62 -22.13
CA SER A 131 8.25 8.07 -20.82
C SER A 131 7.42 9.02 -19.96
N ILE A 132 6.50 8.43 -19.19
CA ILE A 132 5.53 9.12 -18.34
C ILE A 132 5.28 8.37 -17.04
N ALA A 133 5.10 9.11 -15.94
CA ALA A 133 4.48 8.60 -14.72
C ALA A 133 3.20 9.39 -14.40
N VAL A 134 2.15 8.70 -13.97
CA VAL A 134 0.92 9.34 -13.49
C VAL A 134 0.94 9.34 -11.98
N LEU A 135 1.10 10.53 -11.40
CA LEU A 135 1.11 10.70 -9.95
C LEU A 135 -0.31 10.54 -9.39
N PRO A 136 -0.46 10.11 -8.12
CA PRO A 136 -1.76 10.04 -7.49
C PRO A 136 -2.40 11.43 -7.46
N PHE A 137 -3.55 11.58 -8.13
CA PHE A 137 -4.26 12.84 -8.18
C PHE A 137 -4.68 13.24 -6.76
N VAL A 138 -4.54 14.53 -6.45
CA VAL A 138 -4.88 15.06 -5.14
C VAL A 138 -6.40 15.08 -4.96
N ASN A 139 -6.91 14.42 -3.93
CA ASN A 139 -8.31 14.55 -3.55
C ASN A 139 -8.55 15.92 -2.88
N LEU A 140 -9.30 16.80 -3.56
CA LEU A 140 -9.74 18.10 -3.06
C LEU A 140 -11.22 18.10 -2.64
N SER A 141 -11.82 16.92 -2.52
CA SER A 141 -13.18 16.74 -2.00
C SER A 141 -13.19 16.91 -0.48
N SER A 142 -14.33 17.30 0.08
CA SER A 142 -14.49 17.49 1.53
C SER A 142 -14.48 16.19 2.33
N ASP A 143 -14.63 15.06 1.65
CA ASP A 143 -14.71 13.72 2.22
C ASP A 143 -13.42 12.93 1.93
N PRO A 144 -12.58 12.69 2.96
CA PRO A 144 -11.37 11.88 2.83
C PRO A 144 -11.66 10.44 2.41
N GLU A 145 -12.88 9.91 2.66
CA GLU A 145 -13.25 8.56 2.24
C GLU A 145 -13.30 8.41 0.71
N GLN A 146 -13.22 9.51 -0.05
CA GLN A 146 -13.18 9.49 -1.52
C GLN A 146 -11.76 9.40 -2.10
N GLU A 147 -10.73 9.16 -1.29
CA GLU A 147 -9.37 8.99 -1.79
C GLU A 147 -9.23 7.82 -2.78
N TYR A 148 -10.03 6.75 -2.62
CA TYR A 148 -10.07 5.66 -3.60
C TYR A 148 -10.51 6.13 -5.00
N PHE A 149 -11.28 7.23 -5.08
CA PHE A 149 -11.77 7.75 -6.36
C PHE A 149 -10.67 8.46 -7.13
N SER A 150 -9.92 9.35 -6.47
CA SER A 150 -8.74 10.00 -7.09
C SER A 150 -7.66 8.98 -7.44
N ASP A 151 -7.47 7.98 -6.59
CA ASP A 151 -6.56 6.87 -6.82
C ASP A 151 -6.98 6.02 -8.01
N GLY A 152 -8.26 5.64 -8.07
CA GLY A 152 -8.81 4.86 -9.16
C GLY A 152 -8.72 5.57 -10.50
N LEU A 153 -8.97 6.89 -10.53
CA LEU A 153 -8.77 7.69 -11.74
C LEU A 153 -7.30 7.66 -12.19
N SER A 154 -6.37 7.86 -11.26
CA SER A 154 -4.94 7.89 -11.59
C SER A 154 -4.48 6.53 -12.10
N GLU A 155 -4.96 5.46 -11.50
CA GLU A 155 -4.65 4.08 -11.89
C GLU A 155 -5.23 3.73 -13.27
N ASP A 156 -6.45 4.19 -13.59
CA ASP A 156 -7.04 3.98 -14.90
C ASP A 156 -6.33 4.76 -16.00
N LEU A 157 -5.83 5.97 -15.69
CA LEU A 157 -4.95 6.70 -16.60
C LEU A 157 -3.63 5.95 -16.84
N ILE A 158 -3.05 5.31 -15.81
CA ILE A 158 -1.88 4.43 -15.99
C ILE A 158 -2.23 3.27 -16.92
N THR A 159 -3.34 2.57 -16.68
CA THR A 159 -3.78 1.45 -17.52
C THR A 159 -3.98 1.89 -18.97
N ALA A 160 -4.73 2.97 -19.20
CA ALA A 160 -5.04 3.45 -20.54
C ALA A 160 -3.78 3.92 -21.28
N LEU A 161 -2.88 4.64 -20.61
CA LEU A 161 -1.61 5.07 -21.21
C LEU A 161 -0.68 3.87 -21.48
N SER A 162 -0.75 2.81 -20.69
CA SER A 162 0.07 1.61 -20.86
C SER A 162 -0.23 0.83 -22.14
N GLN A 163 -1.36 1.11 -22.80
CA GLN A 163 -1.72 0.48 -24.07
C GLN A 163 -1.02 1.10 -25.29
N PHE A 164 -0.38 2.27 -25.14
CA PHE A 164 0.37 2.89 -26.24
C PHE A 164 1.74 2.23 -26.42
N ASN A 165 1.94 1.61 -27.58
CA ASN A 165 3.23 1.04 -27.97
C ASN A 165 4.31 2.12 -28.03
N GLY A 166 5.50 1.81 -27.50
CA GLY A 166 6.64 2.73 -27.50
C GLY A 166 6.55 3.86 -26.46
N LEU A 167 5.51 3.90 -25.62
CA LEU A 167 5.43 4.77 -24.45
C LEU A 167 5.78 3.98 -23.18
N LYS A 168 6.86 4.38 -22.49
CA LYS A 168 7.16 3.88 -21.15
C LYS A 168 6.24 4.51 -20.12
N VAL A 169 5.36 3.71 -19.55
CA VAL A 169 4.48 4.13 -18.45
C VAL A 169 4.97 3.52 -17.14
N ILE A 170 5.09 4.34 -16.10
CA ILE A 170 5.41 3.88 -14.76
C ILE A 170 4.14 3.38 -14.07
N SER A 171 4.28 2.22 -13.44
CA SER A 171 3.20 1.53 -12.75
C SER A 171 2.72 2.28 -11.51
N ARG A 172 1.55 1.88 -11.03
CA ARG A 172 0.90 2.44 -9.85
C ARG A 172 1.78 2.39 -8.61
N ASN A 173 2.40 1.25 -8.31
CA ASN A 173 3.10 1.05 -7.03
C ASN A 173 4.22 2.07 -6.84
N SER A 174 5.02 2.32 -7.89
CA SER A 174 6.04 3.36 -7.87
C SER A 174 5.48 4.78 -7.91
N SER A 175 4.50 5.06 -8.77
CA SER A 175 3.99 6.43 -8.88
C SER A 175 3.31 6.88 -7.57
N PHE A 176 2.67 5.96 -6.87
CA PHE A 176 1.90 6.26 -5.66
C PHE A 176 2.79 6.42 -4.42
N THR A 177 4.08 6.09 -4.47
CA THR A 177 5.03 6.42 -3.38
C THR A 177 5.20 7.93 -3.22
N PHE A 178 4.85 8.72 -4.25
CA PHE A 178 4.95 10.18 -4.24
C PHE A 178 3.66 10.88 -3.77
N ARG A 179 2.71 10.13 -3.20
CA ARG A 179 1.50 10.71 -2.60
C ARG A 179 1.87 11.77 -1.57
N GLY A 180 1.37 12.99 -1.77
CA GLY A 180 1.63 14.12 -0.87
C GLY A 180 3.11 14.52 -0.78
N SER A 181 3.95 14.06 -1.71
CA SER A 181 5.36 14.45 -1.74
C SER A 181 5.49 15.95 -2.02
N LYS A 182 6.52 16.54 -1.42
CA LYS A 182 6.94 17.92 -1.67
C LYS A 182 8.15 18.01 -2.61
N ASP A 183 8.63 16.86 -3.09
CA ASP A 183 9.71 16.80 -4.07
C ASP A 183 9.29 17.52 -5.36
N ASP A 184 10.24 18.16 -6.02
CA ASP A 184 9.99 18.78 -7.32
C ASP A 184 9.88 17.74 -8.45
N SER A 185 9.33 18.15 -9.59
CA SER A 185 9.13 17.29 -10.76
C SER A 185 10.43 16.67 -11.28
N ALA A 186 11.56 17.38 -11.16
CA ALA A 186 12.87 16.88 -11.58
C ALA A 186 13.31 15.70 -10.71
N THR A 187 13.17 15.82 -9.40
CA THR A 187 13.51 14.81 -8.40
C THR A 187 12.62 13.58 -8.54
N ILE A 188 11.30 13.78 -8.68
CA ILE A 188 10.35 12.69 -8.89
C ILE A 188 10.65 11.96 -10.20
N GLY A 189 10.84 12.71 -11.29
CA GLY A 189 11.14 12.13 -12.59
C GLY A 189 12.47 11.38 -12.64
N ALA A 190 13.50 11.86 -11.92
CA ALA A 190 14.77 11.15 -11.78
C ALA A 190 14.62 9.83 -11.02
N LYS A 191 13.87 9.82 -9.90
CA LYS A 191 13.59 8.61 -9.11
C LYS A 191 12.78 7.57 -9.89
N LEU A 192 11.88 8.02 -10.76
CA LEU A 192 11.04 7.18 -11.61
C LEU A 192 11.66 6.83 -12.97
N GLY A 193 12.75 7.51 -13.34
CA GLY A 193 13.39 7.35 -14.65
C GLY A 193 12.46 7.72 -15.81
N VAL A 194 11.75 8.84 -15.70
CA VAL A 194 10.82 9.35 -16.72
C VAL A 194 11.11 10.78 -17.16
N ALA A 195 10.67 11.13 -18.37
CA ALA A 195 10.77 12.46 -18.96
C ALA A 195 9.54 13.34 -18.68
N HIS A 196 8.39 12.72 -18.37
CA HIS A 196 7.12 13.42 -18.17
C HIS A 196 6.41 12.95 -16.89
N LEU A 197 5.71 13.86 -16.24
CA LEU A 197 4.79 13.57 -15.13
C LEU A 197 3.40 14.06 -15.46
N LEU A 198 2.38 13.22 -15.24
CA LEU A 198 0.99 13.64 -15.21
C LEU A 198 0.58 13.80 -13.75
N ALA A 199 0.31 15.03 -13.35
CA ALA A 199 -0.17 15.38 -12.02
C ALA A 199 -1.56 16.01 -12.11
N GLY A 200 -2.29 16.04 -11.01
CA GLY A 200 -3.61 16.61 -11.04
C GLY A 200 -4.33 16.59 -9.71
N SER A 201 -5.57 17.06 -9.76
CA SER A 201 -6.47 17.07 -8.61
C SER A 201 -7.87 16.66 -9.03
N VAL A 202 -8.57 15.97 -8.15
CA VAL A 202 -9.97 15.59 -8.31
C VAL A 202 -10.77 16.17 -7.17
N ARG A 203 -11.89 16.80 -7.50
CA ARG A 203 -12.90 17.21 -6.52
C ARG A 203 -14.26 16.74 -6.99
N ARG A 204 -14.90 15.92 -6.18
CA ARG A 204 -16.30 15.56 -6.37
C ARG A 204 -17.16 16.36 -5.40
N ALA A 205 -18.15 17.05 -5.93
CA ALA A 205 -19.11 17.83 -5.16
C ALA A 205 -20.53 17.50 -5.67
N GLY A 206 -21.23 16.64 -4.94
CA GLY A 206 -22.50 16.08 -5.39
C GLY A 206 -22.33 15.30 -6.70
N ASP A 207 -23.09 15.71 -7.72
CA ASP A 207 -23.10 15.08 -9.04
C ASP A 207 -22.08 15.68 -10.01
N VAL A 208 -21.20 16.57 -9.57
CA VAL A 208 -20.19 17.19 -10.42
C VAL A 208 -18.79 16.73 -10.02
N VAL A 209 -18.00 16.31 -11.01
CA VAL A 209 -16.58 16.04 -10.86
C VAL A 209 -15.79 17.13 -11.56
N ARG A 210 -14.88 17.74 -10.80
CA ARG A 210 -13.84 18.63 -11.32
C ARG A 210 -12.51 17.91 -11.30
N ILE A 211 -11.88 17.84 -12.47
CA ILE A 211 -10.54 17.29 -12.63
C ILE A 211 -9.65 18.37 -13.21
N SER A 212 -8.52 18.61 -12.58
CA SER A 212 -7.42 19.37 -13.18
C SER A 212 -6.30 18.39 -13.47
N ALA A 213 -5.74 18.43 -14.67
CA ALA A 213 -4.64 17.56 -15.08
C ALA A 213 -3.56 18.39 -15.78
N ASP A 214 -2.31 18.15 -15.38
CA ASP A 214 -1.13 18.86 -15.83
C ASP A 214 -0.08 17.85 -16.29
N LEU A 215 0.36 17.98 -17.55
CA LEU A 215 1.51 17.25 -18.08
C LEU A 215 2.75 18.13 -17.92
N VAL A 216 3.72 17.65 -17.15
CA VAL A 216 4.91 18.40 -16.75
C VAL A 216 6.17 17.75 -17.33
N SER A 217 7.07 18.56 -17.88
CA SER A 217 8.41 18.15 -18.30
C SER A 217 9.32 18.02 -17.08
N VAL A 218 9.96 16.85 -16.94
CA VAL A 218 10.93 16.59 -15.85
C VAL A 218 12.21 17.39 -16.03
N LYS A 219 12.59 17.71 -17.27
CA LYS A 219 13.86 18.36 -17.62
C LYS A 219 13.98 19.78 -17.03
N ASP A 220 12.90 20.54 -17.10
CA ASP A 220 12.86 21.97 -16.78
C ASP A 220 11.67 22.36 -15.91
N GLY A 221 10.86 21.39 -15.44
CA GLY A 221 9.68 21.61 -14.60
C GLY A 221 8.54 22.34 -15.29
N ARG A 222 8.61 22.57 -16.61
CA ARG A 222 7.58 23.30 -17.34
C ARG A 222 6.33 22.46 -17.54
N THR A 223 5.18 23.07 -17.30
CA THR A 223 3.89 22.54 -17.75
C THR A 223 3.84 22.59 -19.27
N LEU A 224 3.73 21.42 -19.89
CA LEU A 224 3.58 21.23 -21.32
C LEU A 224 2.12 21.37 -21.74
N TRP A 225 1.21 20.86 -20.91
CA TRP A 225 -0.22 20.92 -21.11
C TRP A 225 -0.91 20.99 -19.75
N SER A 226 -1.99 21.76 -19.67
CA SER A 226 -2.84 21.87 -18.49
C SER A 226 -4.28 22.03 -18.95
N GLN A 227 -5.18 21.24 -18.38
CA GLN A 227 -6.59 21.36 -18.67
C GLN A 227 -7.43 21.09 -17.42
N ARG A 228 -8.52 21.85 -17.33
CA ARG A 228 -9.53 21.66 -16.31
C ARG A 228 -10.83 21.19 -16.95
N PHE A 229 -11.39 20.16 -16.33
CA PHE A 229 -12.64 19.55 -16.73
C PHE A 229 -13.65 19.72 -15.61
N ASP A 230 -14.86 20.11 -16.00
CA ASP A 230 -16.00 20.21 -15.12
C ASP A 230 -17.14 19.48 -15.83
N ARG A 231 -17.53 18.33 -15.28
CA ARG A 231 -18.50 17.41 -15.90
C ARG A 231 -19.39 16.78 -14.84
N PRO A 232 -20.63 16.41 -15.21
CA PRO A 232 -21.44 15.51 -14.40
C PRO A 232 -20.70 14.19 -14.14
N TYR A 233 -20.85 13.62 -12.93
CA TYR A 233 -20.29 12.32 -12.55
C TYR A 233 -20.76 11.20 -13.49
N THR A 234 -21.98 11.32 -14.03
CA THR A 234 -22.54 10.42 -15.05
C THR A 234 -21.66 10.32 -16.31
N ASN A 235 -20.85 11.33 -16.59
CA ASN A 235 -19.97 11.39 -17.76
C ASN A 235 -18.51 11.05 -17.43
N LEU A 236 -18.25 10.42 -16.28
CA LEU A 236 -16.90 10.09 -15.82
C LEU A 236 -16.07 9.32 -16.87
N PHE A 237 -16.67 8.32 -17.53
CA PHE A 237 -15.96 7.53 -18.52
C PHE A 237 -15.57 8.34 -19.76
N GLN A 238 -16.47 9.18 -20.26
CA GLN A 238 -16.16 10.12 -21.35
C GLN A 238 -15.04 11.07 -20.92
N LEU A 239 -15.08 11.55 -19.69
CA LEU A 239 -14.05 12.43 -19.15
C LEU A 239 -12.68 11.74 -19.07
N GLN A 240 -12.62 10.48 -18.66
CA GLN A 240 -11.39 9.69 -18.67
C GLN A 240 -10.82 9.52 -20.08
N ASP A 241 -11.68 9.28 -21.08
CA ASP A 241 -11.27 9.18 -22.47
C ASP A 241 -10.73 10.51 -23.00
N GLU A 242 -11.41 11.62 -22.69
CA GLU A 242 -10.97 12.99 -23.03
C GLU A 242 -9.58 13.28 -22.46
N ILE A 243 -9.33 12.96 -21.18
CA ILE A 243 -8.03 13.19 -20.52
C ILE A 243 -6.96 12.30 -21.16
N THR A 244 -7.23 11.01 -21.31
CA THR A 244 -6.27 10.05 -21.88
C THR A 244 -5.88 10.46 -23.29
N GLN A 245 -6.85 10.82 -24.12
CA GLN A 245 -6.59 11.23 -25.50
C GLN A 245 -5.86 12.57 -25.57
N ALA A 246 -6.18 13.53 -24.70
CA ALA A 246 -5.47 14.81 -24.64
C ALA A 246 -3.99 14.62 -24.26
N VAL A 247 -3.72 13.84 -23.20
CA VAL A 247 -2.35 13.52 -22.77
C VAL A 247 -1.63 12.73 -23.85
N ALA A 248 -2.27 11.71 -24.41
CA ALA A 248 -1.70 10.93 -25.50
C ALA A 248 -1.39 11.83 -26.71
N ASN A 249 -2.26 12.75 -27.11
CA ASN A 249 -2.01 13.65 -28.23
C ASN A 249 -0.82 14.58 -27.99
N GLU A 250 -0.68 15.13 -26.79
CA GLU A 250 0.48 15.96 -26.42
C GLU A 250 1.80 15.17 -26.47
N LEU A 251 1.76 13.88 -26.12
CA LEU A 251 2.90 12.97 -26.24
C LEU A 251 3.12 12.51 -27.71
N LYS A 252 2.04 12.19 -28.44
CA LYS A 252 2.01 11.68 -29.82
C LYS A 252 2.49 12.73 -30.82
N ALA A 253 2.08 13.99 -30.65
CA ALA A 253 2.51 15.12 -31.47
C ALA A 253 4.03 15.29 -31.49
N LYS A 254 4.75 14.65 -30.56
CA LYS A 254 6.21 14.67 -30.50
C LYS A 254 6.89 13.31 -30.76
N LEU A 255 6.22 12.15 -30.55
CA LEU A 255 6.96 10.91 -30.27
C LEU A 255 6.35 9.55 -30.68
N LEU A 256 5.12 9.44 -31.20
CA LEU A 256 4.50 8.11 -31.43
C LEU A 256 4.09 7.91 -32.89
N THR A 257 4.67 6.89 -33.53
CA THR A 257 4.33 6.39 -34.86
C THR A 257 3.70 5.01 -34.71
N ASP A 258 2.42 4.95 -34.31
CA ASP A 258 1.57 3.80 -34.62
C ASP A 258 0.09 4.11 -34.31
N GLU A 259 -0.75 3.73 -35.25
CA GLU A 259 -2.22 3.71 -35.17
C GLU A 259 -2.64 2.30 -34.72
N GLY A 260 -3.23 2.18 -33.52
CA GLY A 260 -3.89 0.92 -33.12
C GLY A 260 -3.60 0.44 -31.70
N ALA A 261 -3.82 1.28 -30.68
CA ALA A 261 -4.14 0.73 -29.37
C ALA A 261 -5.63 0.38 -29.39
N VAL A 262 -5.97 -0.92 -29.36
CA VAL A 262 -7.34 -1.35 -29.06
C VAL A 262 -7.54 -1.02 -27.59
N MET A 263 -8.30 0.03 -27.30
CA MET A 263 -8.49 0.49 -25.94
C MET A 263 -9.32 -0.55 -25.17
N GLN A 264 -8.64 -1.48 -24.49
CA GLN A 264 -9.32 -2.44 -23.64
C GLN A 264 -9.90 -1.67 -22.46
N SER A 265 -11.21 -1.80 -22.28
CA SER A 265 -11.91 -1.07 -21.25
C SER A 265 -12.12 -1.98 -20.05
N ASP A 266 -11.44 -1.66 -18.95
CA ASP A 266 -11.70 -2.28 -17.64
C ASP A 266 -12.98 -1.70 -16.99
N ARG A 267 -13.91 -1.16 -17.81
CA ARG A 267 -15.15 -0.52 -17.35
C ARG A 267 -16.28 -1.55 -17.27
N PRO A 268 -17.29 -1.31 -16.43
CA PRO A 268 -18.49 -2.14 -16.42
C PRO A 268 -19.20 -2.00 -17.78
N PRO A 269 -19.61 -3.12 -18.43
CA PRO A 269 -20.26 -3.07 -19.74
C PRO A 269 -21.59 -2.29 -19.72
N SER A 270 -22.27 -2.24 -18.57
CA SER A 270 -23.49 -1.44 -18.41
C SER A 270 -23.23 0.07 -18.27
N GLY A 271 -21.98 0.50 -18.10
CA GLY A 271 -21.65 1.87 -17.68
C GLY A 271 -22.05 2.18 -16.23
N SER A 272 -22.34 1.17 -15.40
CA SER A 272 -22.74 1.36 -14.00
C SER A 272 -21.62 1.96 -13.16
N LEU A 273 -21.77 3.26 -12.84
CA LEU A 273 -20.82 3.95 -11.97
C LEU A 273 -20.78 3.39 -10.55
N ALA A 274 -21.87 2.78 -10.08
CA ALA A 274 -21.89 2.12 -8.78
C ALA A 274 -21.04 0.82 -8.80
N ALA A 275 -21.14 0.03 -9.87
CA ALA A 275 -20.30 -1.17 -10.04
C ALA A 275 -18.83 -0.78 -10.16
N TYR A 276 -18.54 0.25 -10.95
CA TYR A 276 -17.20 0.80 -11.10
C TYR A 276 -16.64 1.34 -9.76
N ASN A 277 -17.44 2.07 -8.98
CA ASN A 277 -17.04 2.57 -7.67
C ASN A 277 -16.65 1.43 -6.71
N ALA A 278 -17.47 0.38 -6.64
CA ALA A 278 -17.16 -0.80 -5.83
C ALA A 278 -15.87 -1.48 -6.31
N TYR A 279 -15.67 -1.61 -7.63
CA TYR A 279 -14.43 -2.14 -8.20
C TYR A 279 -13.19 -1.33 -7.78
N LEU A 280 -13.25 0.01 -7.83
CA LEU A 280 -12.14 0.88 -7.39
C LEU A 280 -11.85 0.73 -5.89
N GLN A 281 -12.88 0.64 -5.05
CA GLN A 281 -12.70 0.36 -3.61
C GLN A 281 -12.02 -1.00 -3.39
N GLY A 282 -12.37 -2.00 -4.19
CA GLY A 282 -11.71 -3.31 -4.17
C GLY A 282 -10.22 -3.22 -4.49
N ARG A 283 -9.85 -2.51 -5.57
CA ARG A 283 -8.44 -2.30 -5.97
C ARG A 283 -7.65 -1.57 -4.89
N TYR A 284 -8.25 -0.53 -4.32
CA TYR A 284 -7.65 0.24 -3.24
C TYR A 284 -7.32 -0.65 -2.03
N GLN A 285 -8.23 -1.55 -1.63
CA GLN A 285 -7.97 -2.47 -0.53
C GLN A 285 -6.95 -3.55 -0.92
N PHE A 286 -7.04 -4.11 -2.13
CA PHE A 286 -6.08 -5.12 -2.60
C PHE A 286 -4.64 -4.61 -2.55
N ALA A 287 -4.40 -3.35 -2.94
CA ALA A 287 -3.06 -2.74 -2.94
C ALA A 287 -2.40 -2.65 -1.56
N ARG A 288 -3.17 -2.79 -0.46
CA ARG A 288 -2.64 -2.75 0.92
C ARG A 288 -2.00 -4.05 1.36
N ASN A 289 -2.23 -5.15 0.63
CA ASN A 289 -1.52 -6.42 0.76
C ASN A 289 -1.50 -7.00 2.19
N THR A 290 -2.63 -6.93 2.89
CA THR A 290 -2.86 -7.58 4.19
C THR A 290 -4.07 -8.51 4.12
N HIS A 291 -4.13 -9.53 4.98
CA HIS A 291 -5.28 -10.45 5.00
C HIS A 291 -6.62 -9.72 5.21
N PRO A 292 -6.78 -8.79 6.18
CA PRO A 292 -8.04 -8.04 6.31
C PRO A 292 -8.39 -7.22 5.08
N SER A 293 -7.39 -6.62 4.42
CA SER A 293 -7.62 -5.84 3.21
C SER A 293 -8.01 -6.70 2.01
N PHE A 294 -7.52 -7.94 1.91
CA PHE A 294 -7.96 -8.87 0.88
C PHE A 294 -9.42 -9.28 1.07
N GLN A 295 -9.86 -9.53 2.31
CA GLN A 295 -11.27 -9.81 2.59
C GLN A 295 -12.17 -8.62 2.23
N GLN A 296 -11.74 -7.40 2.52
CA GLN A 296 -12.47 -6.19 2.10
C GLN A 296 -12.52 -6.06 0.57
N ALA A 297 -11.40 -6.32 -0.11
CA ALA A 297 -11.33 -6.28 -1.57
C ALA A 297 -12.29 -7.29 -2.21
N ILE A 298 -12.32 -8.53 -1.71
CA ILE A 298 -13.27 -9.58 -2.14
C ILE A 298 -14.71 -9.08 -2.03
N GLY A 299 -15.10 -8.51 -0.88
CA GLY A 299 -16.46 -8.01 -0.66
C GLY A 299 -16.85 -6.90 -1.65
N PHE A 300 -15.93 -6.00 -1.96
CA PHE A 300 -16.13 -4.93 -2.94
C PHE A 300 -16.22 -5.45 -4.38
N TYR A 301 -15.39 -6.41 -4.78
CA TYR A 301 -15.49 -7.02 -6.11
C TYR A 301 -16.79 -7.80 -6.28
N GLU A 302 -17.24 -8.52 -5.25
CA GLU A 302 -18.55 -9.17 -5.26
C GLU A 302 -19.69 -8.16 -5.37
N GLN A 303 -19.58 -7.00 -4.71
CA GLN A 303 -20.55 -5.92 -4.87
C GLN A 303 -20.56 -5.37 -6.30
N ALA A 304 -19.39 -5.16 -6.91
CA ALA A 304 -19.27 -4.74 -8.30
C ALA A 304 -19.96 -5.74 -9.25
N ILE A 305 -19.74 -7.04 -9.04
CA ILE A 305 -20.38 -8.12 -9.82
C ILE A 305 -21.89 -8.21 -9.58
N ARG A 306 -22.37 -7.96 -8.36
CA ARG A 306 -23.83 -7.90 -8.10
C ARG A 306 -24.49 -6.73 -8.83
N LEU A 307 -23.80 -5.59 -8.94
CA LEU A 307 -24.29 -4.40 -9.61
C LEU A 307 -24.19 -4.50 -11.14
N ASP A 308 -23.18 -5.21 -11.64
CA ASP A 308 -23.01 -5.52 -13.06
C ASP A 308 -22.42 -6.95 -13.23
N PRO A 309 -23.27 -7.97 -13.44
CA PRO A 309 -22.80 -9.35 -13.58
C PRO A 309 -21.88 -9.60 -14.77
N GLY A 310 -21.92 -8.74 -15.79
CA GLY A 310 -21.07 -8.80 -16.98
C GLY A 310 -19.70 -8.15 -16.79
N TYR A 311 -19.39 -7.65 -15.60
CA TYR A 311 -18.17 -6.88 -15.36
C TYR A 311 -16.91 -7.77 -15.27
N ALA A 312 -16.33 -8.11 -16.44
CA ALA A 312 -15.22 -9.04 -16.58
C ALA A 312 -13.99 -8.68 -15.71
N ALA A 313 -13.62 -7.40 -15.63
CA ALA A 313 -12.50 -6.95 -14.81
C ALA A 313 -12.74 -7.19 -13.31
N ALA A 314 -13.97 -7.01 -12.82
CA ALA A 314 -14.32 -7.32 -11.43
C ALA A 314 -14.25 -8.84 -11.13
N HIS A 315 -14.69 -9.68 -12.07
CA HIS A 315 -14.50 -11.13 -11.98
C HIS A 315 -13.02 -11.54 -11.97
N ALA A 316 -12.20 -10.92 -12.83
CA ALA A 316 -10.76 -11.17 -12.88
C ALA A 316 -10.08 -10.78 -11.56
N ALA A 317 -10.37 -9.58 -11.05
CA ALA A 317 -9.82 -9.09 -9.79
C ALA A 317 -10.24 -9.96 -8.59
N LEU A 318 -11.52 -10.35 -8.52
CA LEU A 318 -12.01 -11.31 -7.52
C LEU A 318 -11.23 -12.64 -7.60
N GLY A 319 -11.06 -13.17 -8.80
CA GLY A 319 -10.31 -14.39 -9.05
C GLY A 319 -8.87 -14.30 -8.55
N ALA A 320 -8.15 -13.28 -8.96
CA ALA A 320 -6.76 -13.04 -8.54
C ALA A 320 -6.64 -12.89 -7.02
N THR A 321 -7.48 -12.05 -6.39
CA THR A 321 -7.43 -11.84 -4.94
C THR A 321 -7.74 -13.11 -4.16
N LEU A 322 -8.71 -13.91 -4.59
CA LEU A 322 -9.00 -15.21 -3.97
C LEU A 322 -7.82 -16.18 -4.07
N SER A 323 -7.10 -16.18 -5.21
CA SER A 323 -5.90 -17.02 -5.38
C SER A 323 -4.75 -16.57 -4.47
N PHE A 324 -4.51 -15.26 -4.35
CA PHE A 324 -3.49 -14.72 -3.45
C PHE A 324 -3.83 -14.95 -1.98
N ASP A 325 -5.08 -14.72 -1.58
CA ASP A 325 -5.52 -14.97 -0.20
C ASP A 325 -5.40 -16.45 0.16
N ALA A 326 -5.77 -17.34 -0.77
CA ALA A 326 -5.62 -18.78 -0.59
C ALA A 326 -4.16 -19.22 -0.41
N ALA A 327 -3.25 -18.67 -1.22
CA ALA A 327 -1.84 -19.03 -1.21
C ALA A 327 -1.06 -18.45 -0.03
N ILE A 328 -1.42 -17.25 0.44
CA ILE A 328 -0.66 -16.52 1.45
C ILE A 328 -1.21 -16.72 2.87
N PHE A 329 -2.54 -16.78 3.02
CA PHE A 329 -3.19 -16.66 4.34
C PHE A 329 -4.10 -17.84 4.72
N SER A 330 -4.35 -18.77 3.80
CA SER A 330 -5.23 -19.91 4.03
C SER A 330 -4.52 -21.25 3.90
N SER A 331 -5.13 -22.31 4.42
CA SER A 331 -4.66 -23.69 4.25
C SER A 331 -5.83 -24.69 4.28
N GLY A 332 -5.57 -25.95 3.92
CA GLY A 332 -6.56 -27.03 3.98
C GLY A 332 -7.84 -26.75 3.17
N ASP A 333 -9.00 -27.05 3.76
CA ASP A 333 -10.31 -26.88 3.11
C ASP A 333 -10.66 -25.43 2.79
N ALA A 334 -10.23 -24.49 3.65
CA ALA A 334 -10.48 -23.07 3.42
C ALA A 334 -9.78 -22.59 2.14
N ALA A 335 -8.51 -22.95 1.95
CA ALA A 335 -7.76 -22.65 0.74
C ALA A 335 -8.41 -23.31 -0.50
N ARG A 336 -8.80 -24.60 -0.40
CA ARG A 336 -9.49 -25.29 -1.50
C ARG A 336 -10.78 -24.58 -1.92
N ALA A 337 -11.62 -24.19 -0.97
CA ALA A 337 -12.87 -23.49 -1.25
C ALA A 337 -12.65 -22.11 -1.91
N GLN A 338 -11.60 -21.39 -1.48
CA GLN A 338 -11.21 -20.12 -2.10
C GLN A 338 -10.70 -20.30 -3.53
N LEU A 339 -9.87 -21.32 -3.79
CA LEU A 339 -9.39 -21.65 -5.12
C LEU A 339 -10.53 -22.09 -6.05
N ASP A 340 -11.53 -22.83 -5.55
CA ASP A 340 -12.73 -23.17 -6.31
C ASP A 340 -13.52 -21.92 -6.72
N ARG A 341 -13.66 -20.95 -5.81
CA ARG A 341 -14.29 -19.65 -6.11
C ARG A 341 -13.45 -18.86 -7.13
N SER A 342 -12.12 -18.87 -6.96
CA SER A 342 -11.19 -18.20 -7.88
C SER A 342 -11.32 -18.76 -9.31
N ARG A 343 -11.31 -20.09 -9.47
CA ARG A 343 -11.53 -20.76 -10.77
C ARG A 343 -12.82 -20.33 -11.44
N ARG A 344 -13.92 -20.25 -10.68
CA ARG A 344 -15.22 -19.82 -11.23
C ARG A 344 -15.16 -18.37 -11.69
N ALA A 345 -14.60 -17.47 -10.88
CA ALA A 345 -14.49 -16.04 -11.21
C ALA A 345 -13.60 -15.82 -12.44
N VAL A 346 -12.41 -16.42 -12.48
CA VAL A 346 -11.48 -16.35 -13.62
C VAL A 346 -12.13 -16.90 -14.91
N ARG A 347 -12.81 -18.04 -14.82
CA ARG A 347 -13.51 -18.62 -15.98
C ARG A 347 -14.61 -17.69 -16.50
N THR A 348 -15.38 -17.06 -15.61
CA THR A 348 -16.40 -16.09 -16.00
C THR A 348 -15.77 -14.85 -16.65
N ALA A 349 -14.68 -14.32 -16.08
CA ALA A 349 -13.96 -13.18 -16.66
C ALA A 349 -13.53 -13.44 -18.12
N LEU A 350 -12.90 -14.59 -18.37
CA LEU A 350 -12.45 -14.99 -19.70
C LEU A 350 -13.61 -15.32 -20.65
N ALA A 351 -14.74 -15.82 -20.14
CA ALA A 351 -15.93 -16.03 -20.95
C ALA A 351 -16.59 -14.70 -21.38
N LEU A 352 -16.57 -13.70 -20.51
CA LEU A 352 -17.13 -12.37 -20.78
C LEU A 352 -16.23 -11.51 -21.68
N ALA A 353 -14.92 -11.58 -21.48
CA ALA A 353 -13.94 -10.82 -22.24
C ALA A 353 -12.68 -11.67 -22.51
N PRO A 354 -12.69 -12.51 -23.56
CA PRO A 354 -11.60 -13.44 -23.86
C PRO A 354 -10.26 -12.79 -24.17
N ASP A 355 -10.26 -11.53 -24.62
CA ASP A 355 -9.05 -10.78 -24.95
C ASP A 355 -8.64 -9.81 -23.83
N LEU A 356 -9.25 -9.87 -22.65
CA LEU A 356 -8.96 -8.92 -21.57
C LEU A 356 -7.64 -9.27 -20.86
N ALA A 357 -6.64 -8.39 -20.96
CA ALA A 357 -5.31 -8.63 -20.40
C ALA A 357 -5.34 -8.99 -18.90
N VAL A 358 -6.11 -8.26 -18.10
CA VAL A 358 -6.23 -8.52 -16.64
C VAL A 358 -6.90 -9.87 -16.33
N ALA A 359 -7.76 -10.39 -17.21
CA ALA A 359 -8.34 -11.73 -17.05
C ALA A 359 -7.27 -12.82 -17.25
N HIS A 360 -6.37 -12.64 -18.21
CA HIS A 360 -5.21 -13.52 -18.40
C HIS A 360 -4.20 -13.42 -17.26
N VAL A 361 -3.95 -12.22 -16.73
CA VAL A 361 -3.13 -12.05 -15.50
C VAL A 361 -3.75 -12.81 -14.33
N ALA A 362 -5.06 -12.71 -14.13
CA ALA A 362 -5.78 -13.41 -13.07
C ALA A 362 -5.72 -14.93 -13.23
N ARG A 363 -5.85 -15.45 -14.46
CA ARG A 363 -5.69 -16.88 -14.74
C ARG A 363 -4.26 -17.34 -14.51
N GLY A 364 -3.27 -16.57 -14.97
CA GLY A 364 -1.86 -16.83 -14.69
C GLY A 364 -1.60 -16.88 -13.18
N ALA A 365 -2.17 -15.97 -12.39
CA ALA A 365 -2.00 -15.94 -10.94
C ALA A 365 -2.62 -17.16 -10.24
N LEU A 366 -3.80 -17.60 -10.69
CA LEU A 366 -4.43 -18.83 -10.21
C LEU A 366 -3.58 -20.07 -10.54
N LEU A 367 -3.08 -20.17 -11.77
CA LEU A 367 -2.23 -21.28 -12.19
C LEU A 367 -0.89 -21.28 -11.44
N MET A 368 -0.29 -20.10 -11.25
CA MET A 368 0.99 -19.92 -10.57
C MET A 368 0.93 -20.27 -9.08
N ASN A 369 -0.09 -19.76 -8.37
CA ASN A 369 -0.13 -19.80 -6.90
C ASN A 369 -1.10 -20.86 -6.35
N GLY A 370 -2.19 -21.14 -7.07
CA GLY A 370 -3.24 -22.05 -6.61
C GLY A 370 -3.11 -23.47 -7.15
N GLU A 371 -2.81 -23.60 -8.44
CA GLU A 371 -2.77 -24.91 -9.12
C GLU A 371 -1.35 -25.42 -9.38
N LEU A 372 -0.35 -24.54 -9.22
CA LEU A 372 1.07 -24.82 -9.45
C LEU A 372 1.40 -25.32 -10.87
N ASP A 373 0.55 -25.01 -11.85
CA ASP A 373 0.81 -25.27 -13.27
C ASP A 373 1.56 -24.07 -13.88
N TRP A 374 2.87 -24.04 -13.64
CA TRP A 374 3.71 -22.92 -14.06
C TRP A 374 3.85 -22.81 -15.59
N ALA A 375 3.70 -23.92 -16.33
CA ALA A 375 3.76 -23.92 -17.79
C ALA A 375 2.50 -23.29 -18.40
N ALA A 376 1.32 -23.62 -17.87
CA ALA A 376 0.08 -22.94 -18.25
C ALA A 376 0.11 -21.47 -17.83
N ALA A 377 0.62 -21.15 -16.63
CA ALA A 377 0.79 -19.76 -16.18
C ALA A 377 1.68 -18.95 -17.13
N GLU A 378 2.83 -19.50 -17.57
CA GLU A 378 3.72 -18.87 -18.56
C GLU A 378 2.95 -18.48 -19.85
N THR A 379 2.05 -19.35 -20.29
CA THR A 379 1.25 -19.14 -21.51
C THR A 379 0.27 -17.98 -21.35
N GLU A 380 -0.44 -17.94 -20.22
CA GLU A 380 -1.42 -16.89 -19.90
C GLU A 380 -0.74 -15.53 -19.73
N TYR A 381 0.39 -15.46 -19.01
CA TYR A 381 1.12 -14.20 -18.83
C TYR A 381 1.69 -13.67 -20.16
N ARG A 382 2.16 -14.54 -21.06
CA ARG A 382 2.58 -14.12 -22.40
C ARG A 382 1.41 -13.53 -23.21
N LEU A 383 0.21 -14.08 -23.07
CA LEU A 383 -0.97 -13.53 -23.74
C LEU A 383 -1.34 -12.17 -23.13
N ALA A 384 -1.34 -12.04 -21.80
CA ALA A 384 -1.55 -10.75 -21.13
C ALA A 384 -0.57 -9.66 -21.62
N ILE A 385 0.72 -9.98 -21.73
CA ILE A 385 1.75 -9.04 -22.24
C ILE A 385 1.50 -8.68 -23.71
N ARG A 386 1.02 -9.61 -24.56
CA ARG A 386 0.67 -9.25 -25.95
C ARG A 386 -0.50 -8.28 -26.01
N LEU A 387 -1.46 -8.43 -25.10
CA LEU A 387 -2.68 -7.60 -25.04
C LEU A 387 -2.41 -6.23 -24.39
N ALA A 388 -1.53 -6.17 -23.39
CA ALA A 388 -1.13 -4.97 -22.68
C ALA A 388 0.40 -4.96 -22.45
N PRO A 389 1.21 -4.53 -23.46
CA PRO A 389 2.66 -4.69 -23.45
C PRO A 389 3.43 -3.89 -22.41
N ASN A 390 2.82 -2.83 -21.85
CA ASN A 390 3.42 -2.08 -20.74
C ASN A 390 2.83 -2.45 -19.36
N ASP A 391 1.91 -3.42 -19.27
CA ASP A 391 1.42 -3.87 -17.96
C ASP A 391 2.51 -4.64 -17.19
N SER A 392 2.92 -4.08 -16.06
CA SER A 392 3.98 -4.64 -15.24
C SER A 392 3.55 -5.90 -14.48
N ALA A 393 2.25 -6.11 -14.25
CA ALA A 393 1.75 -7.31 -13.59
C ALA A 393 1.98 -8.57 -14.43
N GLY A 394 1.74 -8.50 -15.75
CA GLY A 394 2.03 -9.58 -16.70
C GLY A 394 3.52 -9.93 -16.76
N LEU A 395 4.41 -8.91 -16.84
CA LEU A 395 5.87 -9.11 -16.86
C LEU A 395 6.37 -9.79 -15.59
N TYR A 396 5.90 -9.32 -14.44
CA TYR A 396 6.26 -9.88 -13.13
C TYR A 396 5.77 -11.33 -12.97
N GLY A 397 4.53 -11.62 -13.38
CA GLY A 397 3.99 -12.99 -13.40
C GLY A 397 4.79 -13.92 -14.31
N LEU A 398 5.13 -13.46 -15.52
CA LEU A 398 5.93 -14.25 -16.46
C LEU A 398 7.33 -14.53 -15.91
N ALA A 399 7.99 -13.55 -15.29
CA ALA A 399 9.29 -13.74 -14.65
C ALA A 399 9.24 -14.83 -13.58
N GLN A 400 8.22 -14.82 -12.71
CA GLN A 400 8.03 -15.85 -11.69
C GLN A 400 7.76 -17.24 -12.30
N ALA A 401 6.91 -17.33 -13.32
CA ALA A 401 6.65 -18.61 -14.00
C ALA A 401 7.92 -19.17 -14.66
N ARG A 402 8.72 -18.32 -15.32
CA ARG A 402 10.01 -18.72 -15.91
C ARG A 402 11.00 -19.19 -14.86
N ALA A 403 11.05 -18.53 -13.72
CA ALA A 403 11.88 -18.93 -12.60
C ALA A 403 11.48 -20.31 -12.06
N ALA A 404 10.18 -20.55 -11.87
CA ALA A 404 9.64 -21.84 -11.41
C ALA A 404 9.94 -22.99 -12.40
N LEU A 405 10.00 -22.69 -13.70
CA LEU A 405 10.37 -23.63 -14.75
C LEU A 405 11.91 -23.78 -14.94
N GLY A 406 12.72 -23.21 -14.05
CA GLY A 406 14.19 -23.30 -14.10
C GLY A 406 14.85 -22.40 -15.15
N LYS A 407 14.09 -21.57 -15.87
CA LYS A 407 14.58 -20.66 -16.92
C LYS A 407 15.05 -19.34 -16.32
N ARG A 408 16.05 -19.45 -15.44
CA ARG A 408 16.50 -18.37 -14.55
C ARG A 408 16.97 -17.11 -15.28
N ASP A 409 17.78 -17.23 -16.33
CA ASP A 409 18.34 -16.06 -17.03
C ASP A 409 17.24 -15.27 -17.75
N GLU A 410 16.25 -15.96 -18.33
CA GLU A 410 15.05 -15.32 -18.89
C GLU A 410 14.24 -14.62 -17.80
N ALA A 411 14.07 -15.25 -16.63
CA ALA A 411 13.38 -14.66 -15.49
C ALA A 411 14.06 -13.39 -14.99
N ILE A 412 15.39 -13.37 -14.93
CA ILE A 412 16.19 -12.18 -14.57
C ILE A 412 15.92 -11.04 -15.56
N ALA A 413 16.00 -11.32 -16.86
CA ALA A 413 15.78 -10.30 -17.90
C ALA A 413 14.35 -9.72 -17.84
N LEU A 414 13.35 -10.57 -17.61
CA LEU A 414 11.96 -10.14 -17.44
C LEU A 414 11.75 -9.33 -16.17
N MET A 415 12.37 -9.73 -15.06
CA MET A 415 12.27 -8.99 -13.80
C MET A 415 12.94 -7.62 -13.88
N GLN A 416 14.06 -7.51 -14.60
CA GLN A 416 14.71 -6.22 -14.90
C GLN A 416 13.77 -5.30 -15.70
N GLN A 417 13.11 -5.82 -16.73
CA GLN A 417 12.08 -5.07 -17.47
C GLN A 417 10.92 -4.66 -16.55
N ALA A 418 10.49 -5.54 -15.64
CA ALA A 418 9.44 -5.22 -14.69
C ALA A 418 9.85 -4.08 -13.74
N ILE A 419 11.11 -4.06 -13.27
CA ILE A 419 11.69 -2.96 -12.47
C ILE A 419 11.72 -1.67 -13.28
N ASP A 420 12.09 -1.71 -14.56
CA ASP A 420 12.08 -0.50 -15.41
C ASP A 420 10.68 0.13 -15.51
N ARG A 421 9.61 -0.67 -15.39
CA ARG A 421 8.21 -0.20 -15.37
C ARG A 421 7.68 0.14 -13.98
N ASP A 422 8.33 -0.33 -12.92
CA ASP A 422 7.89 -0.14 -11.53
C ASP A 422 9.11 -0.06 -10.59
N PRO A 423 9.92 1.01 -10.71
CA PRO A 423 11.27 1.09 -10.13
C PRO A 423 11.32 1.23 -8.61
N LEU A 424 10.20 1.44 -7.95
CA LEU A 424 10.08 1.57 -6.49
C LEU A 424 9.23 0.47 -5.87
N ASP A 425 8.82 -0.53 -6.64
CA ASP A 425 8.15 -1.70 -6.09
C ASP A 425 9.14 -2.68 -5.46
N ILE A 426 9.02 -2.85 -4.15
CA ILE A 426 9.94 -3.69 -3.37
C ILE A 426 9.92 -5.17 -3.77
N GLY A 427 8.77 -5.67 -4.23
CA GLY A 427 8.58 -7.09 -4.56
C GLY A 427 9.46 -7.51 -5.73
N ARG A 428 9.63 -6.63 -6.72
CA ARG A 428 10.49 -6.88 -7.89
C ARG A 428 11.97 -6.97 -7.52
N TYR A 429 12.46 -6.09 -6.66
CA TYR A 429 13.84 -6.16 -6.16
C TYR A 429 14.07 -7.38 -5.27
N TYR A 430 13.10 -7.73 -4.42
CA TYR A 430 13.14 -8.95 -3.61
C TYR A 430 13.28 -10.20 -4.49
N TRP A 431 12.43 -10.35 -5.51
CA TRP A 431 12.51 -11.50 -6.41
C TRP A 431 13.76 -11.50 -7.27
N LEU A 432 14.22 -10.35 -7.77
CA LEU A 432 15.48 -10.30 -8.51
C LEU A 432 16.67 -10.66 -7.62
N SER A 433 16.65 -10.26 -6.34
CA SER A 433 17.64 -10.67 -5.35
C SER A 433 17.66 -12.20 -5.20
N ILE A 434 16.50 -12.84 -4.99
CA ILE A 434 16.39 -14.31 -4.95
C ILE A 434 16.96 -14.95 -6.21
N LEU A 435 16.56 -14.44 -7.38
CA LEU A 435 17.05 -14.93 -8.66
C LEU A 435 18.55 -14.70 -8.84
N LYS A 436 19.19 -13.77 -8.14
CA LYS A 436 20.63 -13.51 -8.20
C LYS A 436 21.41 -14.17 -7.07
N SER A 437 20.77 -14.81 -6.09
CA SER A 437 21.40 -15.49 -4.94
C SER A 437 22.12 -16.80 -5.30
N THR A 438 23.09 -16.73 -6.20
CA THR A 438 24.01 -17.85 -6.51
C THR A 438 25.45 -17.44 -6.32
N PRO A 439 26.39 -18.38 -6.10
CA PRO A 439 27.76 -18.07 -5.69
C PRO A 439 28.46 -16.94 -6.49
N GLY A 440 28.24 -16.84 -7.80
CA GLY A 440 28.83 -15.79 -8.65
C GLY A 440 28.13 -14.43 -8.67
N ASN A 441 26.95 -14.29 -8.04
CA ASN A 441 26.07 -13.11 -8.13
C ASN A 441 25.59 -12.61 -6.75
N LEU A 442 26.14 -13.13 -5.64
CA LEU A 442 25.69 -12.77 -4.28
C LEU A 442 25.84 -11.28 -3.96
N ALA A 443 26.92 -10.64 -4.41
CA ALA A 443 27.10 -9.20 -4.25
C ALA A 443 25.96 -8.41 -4.93
N GLU A 444 25.52 -8.86 -6.10
CA GLU A 444 24.39 -8.23 -6.79
C GLU A 444 23.07 -8.46 -6.07
N ALA A 445 22.84 -9.69 -5.60
CA ALA A 445 21.67 -10.01 -4.79
C ALA A 445 21.58 -9.13 -3.52
N GLU A 446 22.73 -8.83 -2.90
CA GLU A 446 22.81 -7.96 -1.72
C GLU A 446 22.51 -6.50 -2.08
N ARG A 447 23.06 -5.99 -3.19
CA ARG A 447 22.73 -4.63 -3.67
C ARG A 447 21.24 -4.47 -3.93
N LEU A 448 20.62 -5.46 -4.57
CA LEU A 448 19.20 -5.42 -4.91
C LEU A 448 18.30 -5.43 -3.67
N ILE A 449 18.61 -6.27 -2.68
CA ILE A 449 17.80 -6.32 -1.48
C ILE A 449 18.02 -5.10 -0.58
N ASP A 450 19.21 -4.49 -0.62
CA ASP A 450 19.45 -3.19 0.01
C ASP A 450 18.59 -2.07 -0.58
N ILE A 451 18.34 -2.09 -1.90
CA ILE A 451 17.38 -1.16 -2.52
C ILE A 451 15.98 -1.42 -1.96
N ALA A 452 15.52 -2.67 -1.93
CA ALA A 452 14.20 -3.02 -1.40
C ALA A 452 14.02 -2.56 0.06
N VAL A 453 15.02 -2.80 0.92
CA VAL A 453 15.01 -2.39 2.33
C VAL A 453 15.06 -0.86 2.47
N LYS A 454 15.78 -0.14 1.60
CA LYS A 454 15.77 1.34 1.61
C LYS A 454 14.40 1.91 1.20
N LEU A 455 13.75 1.28 0.22
CA LEU A 455 12.42 1.68 -0.25
C LEU A 455 11.35 1.43 0.82
N GLN A 456 11.41 0.30 1.53
CA GLN A 456 10.48 -0.01 2.62
C GLN A 456 11.20 -0.69 3.80
N PRO A 457 11.78 0.10 4.73
CA PRO A 457 12.57 -0.43 5.85
C PRO A 457 11.81 -1.34 6.81
N ALA A 458 10.48 -1.22 6.84
CA ALA A 458 9.59 -2.02 7.68
C ALA A 458 9.06 -3.29 6.99
N ALA A 459 9.38 -3.52 5.71
CA ALA A 459 8.92 -4.70 4.99
C ALA A 459 9.72 -5.94 5.42
N GLU A 460 9.06 -6.82 6.17
CA GLU A 460 9.68 -8.04 6.71
C GLU A 460 10.35 -8.92 5.64
N GLN A 461 9.67 -9.13 4.51
CA GLN A 461 10.19 -9.94 3.40
C GLN A 461 11.56 -9.45 2.90
N GLY A 462 11.73 -8.12 2.79
CA GLY A 462 12.97 -7.50 2.36
C GLY A 462 14.13 -7.81 3.32
N VAL A 463 13.87 -7.68 4.62
CA VAL A 463 14.91 -7.89 5.63
C VAL A 463 15.25 -9.38 5.79
N SER A 464 14.27 -10.28 5.74
CA SER A 464 14.50 -11.72 5.78
C SER A 464 15.37 -12.21 4.62
N GLN A 465 15.13 -11.70 3.40
CA GLN A 465 15.97 -12.04 2.25
C GLN A 465 17.38 -11.44 2.37
N LYS A 466 17.53 -10.24 2.95
CA LYS A 466 18.85 -9.66 3.21
C LYS A 466 19.67 -10.54 4.14
N VAL A 467 19.05 -11.06 5.21
CA VAL A 467 19.69 -12.03 6.10
C VAL A 467 20.10 -13.29 5.33
N ALA A 468 19.22 -13.84 4.49
CA ALA A 468 19.54 -15.02 3.68
C ALA A 468 20.75 -14.78 2.76
N VAL A 469 20.79 -13.65 2.04
CA VAL A 469 21.89 -13.29 1.13
C VAL A 469 23.21 -13.10 1.88
N GLN A 470 23.18 -12.61 3.13
CA GLN A 470 24.37 -12.44 3.96
C GLN A 470 24.88 -13.77 4.55
N VAL A 471 23.98 -14.70 4.87
CA VAL A 471 24.35 -16.02 5.40
C VAL A 471 25.03 -16.89 4.33
N LEU A 472 24.56 -16.85 3.07
CA LEU A 472 25.09 -17.66 1.97
C LEU A 472 26.63 -17.54 1.76
N PRO A 473 27.24 -16.34 1.75
CA PRO A 473 28.69 -16.16 1.67
C PRO A 473 29.41 -16.24 3.05
N GLY A 474 28.72 -16.62 4.13
CA GLY A 474 29.30 -16.72 5.47
C GLY A 474 29.40 -15.40 6.24
N GLN A 475 28.70 -14.33 5.83
CA GLN A 475 28.69 -13.03 6.53
C GLN A 475 27.77 -13.04 7.77
N HIS A 476 27.99 -14.00 8.69
CA HIS A 476 27.11 -14.21 9.85
C HIS A 476 27.03 -13.00 10.78
N ALA A 477 28.10 -12.22 10.92
CA ALA A 477 28.11 -11.00 11.74
C ALA A 477 27.19 -9.90 11.15
N ALA A 478 27.21 -9.73 9.82
CA ALA A 478 26.34 -8.79 9.13
C ALA A 478 24.87 -9.23 9.21
N ALA A 479 24.60 -10.52 8.99
CA ALA A 479 23.27 -11.11 9.15
C ALA A 479 22.71 -10.88 10.56
N LEU A 480 23.52 -11.10 11.60
CA LEU A 480 23.13 -10.86 12.99
C LEU A 480 22.88 -9.38 13.29
N ALA A 481 23.68 -8.47 12.72
CA ALA A 481 23.46 -7.03 12.83
C ALA A 481 22.14 -6.61 12.18
N THR A 482 21.85 -7.13 10.98
CA THR A 482 20.58 -6.91 10.26
C THR A 482 19.38 -7.36 11.10
N VAL A 483 19.42 -8.57 11.67
CA VAL A 483 18.35 -9.08 12.56
C VAL A 483 18.19 -8.22 13.82
N ARG A 484 19.30 -7.77 14.42
CA ARG A 484 19.27 -6.94 15.64
C ARG A 484 18.68 -5.55 15.40
N ALA A 485 18.84 -5.00 14.19
CA ALA A 485 18.30 -3.71 13.79
C ALA A 485 16.81 -3.76 13.43
N MET A 486 16.19 -4.94 13.31
CA MET A 486 14.77 -5.06 12.98
C MET A 486 13.89 -4.47 14.10
N PRO A 487 12.83 -3.71 13.75
CA PRO A 487 11.79 -3.32 14.70
C PRO A 487 11.22 -4.55 15.41
N THR A 488 11.05 -4.48 16.72
CA THR A 488 10.54 -5.59 17.54
C THR A 488 9.11 -5.94 17.11
N GLY A 489 8.91 -7.11 16.49
CA GLY A 489 7.58 -7.55 16.10
C GLY A 489 7.48 -9.00 15.64
N VAL A 490 8.40 -9.50 14.82
CA VAL A 490 8.10 -10.74 14.07
C VAL A 490 8.95 -11.97 14.45
N TRP A 491 10.19 -11.80 14.91
CA TRP A 491 11.12 -12.95 15.09
C TRP A 491 11.63 -13.19 16.52
N ARG A 492 11.24 -12.37 17.52
CA ARG A 492 11.70 -12.55 18.92
C ARG A 492 10.77 -13.40 19.79
N GLY A 493 9.66 -13.88 19.25
CA GLY A 493 8.62 -14.61 19.99
C GLY A 493 8.45 -16.08 19.60
N VAL A 494 9.30 -16.62 18.72
CA VAL A 494 9.28 -18.04 18.31
C VAL A 494 10.45 -18.77 18.92
#